data_AF-A0A7I0J8E9-F1
#
_entry.id   AF-A0A7I0J8E9-F1
#
_cell.length_a   1.000
_cell.length_b   1.000
_cell.length_c   1.000
_cell.angle_alpha   90.00
_cell.angle_beta   90.00
_cell.angle_gamma   90.00
#
_symmetry.space_group_name_H-M   'P 1'
#
loop_
_entity.id
_entity.type
_entity.pdbx_description
1 polymer ?
#
loop_
_entity_poly.entity_id
_entity_poly.type
_entity_poly.pdbx_seq_one_letter_code
_entity_poly.pdbx_strand_id
1 'polypeptide(L)' 'PVVTSNQASAWNCLRLCGDDTPRSEFGRLMTKPLAE' A
#
# COMPACT_ATOMS: atom_id res chain seq x y z
N PRO A 1 9.46 -9.29 5.06
CA PRO A 1 7.99 -9.32 4.86
C PRO A 1 7.73 -9.78 3.42
N VAL A 2 6.67 -10.56 3.19
CA VAL A 2 6.28 -10.97 1.84
C VAL A 2 5.43 -9.85 1.24
N VAL A 3 5.79 -9.41 0.04
CA VAL A 3 5.03 -8.45 -0.77
C VAL A 3 4.90 -9.06 -2.16
N THR A 4 3.67 -9.17 -2.66
CA THR A 4 3.44 -9.62 -4.04
C THR A 4 3.45 -8.42 -4.99
N SER A 5 3.66 -8.68 -6.28
CA SER A 5 3.54 -7.63 -7.33
C SER A 5 2.19 -6.92 -7.25
N ASN A 6 1.09 -7.67 -7.09
CA ASN A 6 -0.25 -7.11 -6.97
C ASN A 6 -0.39 -6.18 -5.75
N GLN A 7 0.17 -6.55 -4.60
CA GLN A 7 0.15 -5.69 -3.41
C GLN A 7 0.95 -4.40 -3.63
N ALA A 8 2.12 -4.48 -4.27
CA ALA A 8 2.94 -3.30 -4.57
C ALA A 8 2.22 -2.34 -5.52
N SER A 9 1.63 -2.86 -6.59
CA SER A 9 0.87 -2.06 -7.55
C SER A 9 -0.38 -1.43 -6.92
N ALA A 10 -1.16 -2.21 -6.17
CA ALA A 10 -2.36 -1.69 -5.50
C ALA A 10 -2.01 -0.61 -4.48
N TRP A 11 -1.00 -0.84 -3.65
CA TRP A 11 -0.51 0.16 -2.69
C TRP A 11 -0.13 1.47 -3.40
N ASN A 12 0.66 1.38 -4.48
CA ASN A 12 1.12 2.58 -5.18
C ASN A 12 -0.04 3.37 -5.82
N CYS A 13 -0.99 2.68 -6.47
CA CYS A 13 -2.17 3.33 -7.04
C CYS A 13 -2.99 4.07 -5.99
N LEU A 14 -3.23 3.46 -4.82
CA LEU A 14 -3.99 4.08 -3.75
C LEU A 14 -3.31 5.36 -3.24
N ARG A 15 -1.99 5.34 -3.02
CA ARG A 15 -1.27 6.51 -2.53
C ARG A 15 -1.16 7.63 -3.57
N LEU A 16 -0.96 7.28 -4.84
CA LEU A 16 -0.97 8.26 -5.92
C LEU A 16 -2.36 8.90 -6.09
N CYS A 17 -3.43 8.20 -5.75
CA CYS A 17 -4.79 8.74 -5.70
C CYS A 17 -5.13 9.50 -4.41
N GLY A 18 -4.20 9.59 -3.44
CA GLY A 18 -4.43 10.23 -2.15
C GLY A 18 -5.29 9.41 -1.18
N ASP A 19 -5.52 8.12 -1.45
CA ASP A 19 -6.13 7.22 -0.47
C ASP A 19 -5.05 6.71 0.48
N ASP A 20 -5.00 7.30 1.66
CA ASP A 20 -4.06 6.94 2.73
C ASP A 20 -4.65 5.98 3.78
N THR A 21 -5.82 5.40 3.52
CA THR A 21 -6.48 4.51 4.48
C THR A 21 -5.60 3.27 4.74
N PRO A 22 -5.21 3.00 6.01
CA PRO A 22 -4.44 1.81 6.35
C PRO A 22 -5.30 0.55 6.23
N ARG A 23 -4.78 -0.48 5.55
CA ARG A 23 -5.47 -1.76 5.36
C ARG A 23 -4.59 -2.94 5.78
N SER A 24 -4.49 -3.19 7.09
CA SER A 24 -3.57 -4.19 7.67
C SER A 24 -3.85 -5.63 7.24
N GLU A 25 -5.08 -5.93 6.86
CA GLU A 25 -5.54 -7.23 6.35
C GLU A 25 -4.85 -7.63 5.03
N PHE A 26 -4.35 -6.66 4.27
CA PHE A 26 -3.59 -6.88 3.04
C PHE A 26 -2.06 -6.80 3.24
N GLY A 27 -1.61 -6.87 4.50
CA GLY A 27 -0.20 -6.90 4.86
C GLY A 27 0.40 -5.53 5.19
N ARG A 28 1.63 -5.57 5.72
CA ARG A 28 2.30 -4.39 6.31
C ARG A 28 2.56 -3.25 5.31
N LEU A 29 2.68 -3.54 4.02
CA LEU A 29 2.86 -2.49 2.99
C LEU A 29 1.64 -1.57 2.93
N MET A 30 0.43 -2.14 3.04
CA MET A 30 -0.84 -1.43 2.86
C MET A 30 -1.17 -0.46 4.01
N THR A 31 -0.33 -0.40 5.04
CA THR A 31 -0.42 0.58 6.14
C THR A 31 0.66 1.65 6.07
N LYS A 32 1.47 1.69 5.01
CA LYS A 32 2.58 2.64 4.86
C LYS A 32 2.17 3.84 4.00
N PRO A 33 2.63 5.05 4.35
CA PRO A 33 2.49 6.22 3.47
C PRO A 33 3.44 6.07 2.27
N LEU A 34 3.13 6.76 1.16
CA LEU A 34 4.13 6.99 0.11
C LEU A 34 5.20 7.91 0.71
N ALA A 35 6.46 7.48 0.65
CA ALA A 35 7.55 8.33 1.12
C ALA A 35 7.61 9.60 0.26
N GLU A 36 7.84 10.76 0.88
CA GLU A 36 8.18 12.00 0.17
C GLU A 36 9.49 11.85 -0.60
#